data_AF-A0A953N0J4-F1
#
_entry.id   AF-A0A953N0J4-F1
#
_cell.length_a   1.000
_cell.length_b   1.000
_cell.length_c   1.000
_cell.angle_alpha   90.00
_cell.angle_beta   90.00
_cell.angle_gamma   90.00
#
_symmetry.space_group_name_H-M   'P 1'
#
loop_
_entity.id
_entity.type
_entity.pdbx_description
1 polymer ?
#
loop_
_entity_poly.entity_id
_entity_poly.type
_entity_poly.pdbx_seq_one_letter_code
_entity_poly.pdbx_strand_id
1 'polypeptide(L)'
;MKHYIFLIVLLSTSFGISQNTEALIKEIEAYQASENESFTNPETSILTTTDLETFTELEFYPIDLKYRVEATFVRTPNEKPFLMPTTTERLPEYVKYGEAHFTMDGKQFSLELYQNTTPSEDPEYIDYLFLPITDLTSGDGSYGGGRFLDTYIPEGDTMILDFNKLYNPYCAYNKRYSCPIPPKQNDLQVRIEAGVKDFGHH
;
A
#
# COMPACT_ATOMS: atom_id res chain seq x y z
N MET A 1 1.70 -5.97 -65.45
CA MET A 1 0.47 -6.44 -64.76
C MET A 1 0.73 -6.41 -63.26
N LYS A 2 -0.25 -5.90 -62.50
CA LYS A 2 -0.13 -5.34 -61.14
C LYS A 2 0.48 -6.30 -60.11
N HIS A 3 1.47 -5.82 -59.35
CA HIS A 3 1.93 -6.44 -58.11
C HIS A 3 1.00 -5.98 -56.98
N TYR A 4 0.33 -6.91 -56.31
CA TYR A 4 -0.37 -6.64 -55.05
C TYR A 4 0.53 -7.10 -53.90
N ILE A 5 1.03 -6.13 -53.13
CA ILE A 5 1.71 -6.36 -51.86
C ILE A 5 0.61 -6.51 -50.80
N PHE A 6 0.56 -7.68 -50.17
CA PHE A 6 -0.36 -7.95 -49.06
C PHE A 6 0.26 -7.40 -47.77
N LEU A 7 -0.29 -6.30 -47.26
CA LEU A 7 0.08 -5.72 -45.98
C LEU A 7 -0.60 -6.55 -44.87
N ILE A 8 0.15 -7.46 -44.25
CA ILE A 8 -0.30 -8.12 -43.02
C ILE A 8 -0.09 -7.14 -41.88
N VAL A 9 -1.18 -6.57 -41.38
CA VAL A 9 -1.19 -5.69 -40.21
C VAL A 9 -1.08 -6.55 -38.95
N LEU A 10 -0.01 -6.33 -38.15
CA LEU A 10 0.11 -6.84 -36.79
C LEU A 10 -1.00 -6.24 -35.91
N LEU A 11 -2.07 -7.00 -35.67
CA LEU A 11 -3.20 -6.61 -34.82
C LEU A 11 -3.22 -7.34 -33.45
N SER A 12 -2.13 -8.01 -33.07
CA SER A 12 -2.11 -8.94 -31.93
C SER A 12 -1.60 -8.35 -30.61
N THR A 13 -1.01 -7.16 -30.58
CA THR A 13 -0.39 -6.61 -29.36
C THR A 13 -1.37 -5.87 -28.44
N SER A 14 -2.45 -5.30 -28.99
CA SER A 14 -3.40 -4.48 -28.22
C SER A 14 -4.27 -5.31 -27.27
N PHE A 15 -4.60 -6.54 -27.66
CA PHE A 15 -5.52 -7.41 -26.92
C PHE A 15 -4.89 -7.97 -25.64
N GLY A 16 -3.60 -8.32 -25.68
CA GLY A 16 -2.87 -8.84 -24.50
C GLY A 16 -2.63 -7.79 -23.42
N ILE A 17 -2.37 -6.53 -23.80
CA ILE A 17 -2.18 -5.43 -22.86
C ILE A 17 -3.50 -5.12 -22.12
N SER A 18 -4.62 -5.08 -22.85
CA SER A 18 -5.94 -4.78 -22.27
C SER A 18 -6.39 -5.83 -21.23
N GLN A 19 -6.14 -7.12 -21.47
CA GLN A 19 -6.50 -8.18 -20.54
C GLN A 19 -5.70 -8.11 -19.23
N ASN A 20 -4.42 -7.75 -19.31
CA ASN A 20 -3.57 -7.61 -18.13
C ASN A 20 -4.04 -6.42 -17.27
N THR A 21 -4.33 -5.27 -17.88
CA THR A 21 -4.90 -4.10 -17.19
C THR A 21 -6.21 -4.43 -16.46
N GLU A 22 -7.13 -5.14 -17.12
CA GLU A 22 -8.40 -5.51 -16.50
C GLU A 22 -8.22 -6.44 -15.30
N ALA A 23 -7.30 -7.40 -15.39
CA ALA A 23 -6.98 -8.29 -14.28
C ALA A 23 -6.41 -7.53 -13.07
N LEU A 24 -5.50 -6.58 -13.31
CA LEU A 24 -4.93 -5.74 -12.24
C LEU A 24 -5.99 -4.86 -11.57
N ILE A 25 -6.89 -4.26 -12.34
CA ILE A 25 -7.98 -3.46 -11.77
C ILE A 25 -8.88 -4.34 -10.90
N LYS A 26 -9.27 -5.52 -11.38
CA LYS A 26 -10.08 -6.47 -10.61
C LYS A 26 -9.41 -6.92 -9.31
N GLU A 27 -8.10 -7.10 -9.32
CA GLU A 27 -7.32 -7.43 -8.12
C GLU A 27 -7.40 -6.29 -7.08
N ILE A 28 -7.29 -5.04 -7.52
CA ILE A 28 -7.40 -3.87 -6.65
C ILE A 28 -8.84 -3.70 -6.14
N GLU A 29 -9.85 -3.85 -7.01
CA GLU A 29 -11.26 -3.80 -6.62
C GLU A 29 -11.60 -4.89 -5.59
N ALA A 30 -11.07 -6.11 -5.77
CA ALA A 30 -11.26 -7.20 -4.81
C ALA A 30 -10.64 -6.88 -3.45
N TYR A 31 -9.45 -6.25 -3.43
CA TYR A 31 -8.82 -5.78 -2.20
C TYR A 31 -9.68 -4.70 -1.50
N GLN A 32 -10.16 -3.69 -2.24
CA GLN A 32 -11.00 -2.63 -1.69
C GLN A 32 -12.32 -3.21 -1.13
N ALA A 33 -12.89 -4.22 -1.81
CA ALA A 33 -14.08 -4.93 -1.34
C ALA A 33 -13.82 -5.73 -0.06
N SER A 34 -12.66 -6.41 0.06
CA SER A 34 -12.32 -7.15 1.29
C SER A 34 -12.09 -6.26 2.50
N GLU A 35 -11.53 -5.06 2.29
CA GLU A 35 -11.45 -4.04 3.35
C GLU A 35 -12.86 -3.64 3.81
N ASN A 36 -13.76 -3.31 2.88
CA ASN A 36 -15.14 -2.96 3.21
C ASN A 36 -15.90 -4.10 3.93
N GLU A 37 -15.71 -5.34 3.52
CA GLU A 37 -16.27 -6.51 4.21
C GLU A 37 -15.77 -6.59 5.66
N SER A 38 -14.48 -6.40 5.87
CA SER A 38 -13.87 -6.44 7.21
C SER A 38 -14.41 -5.33 8.13
N PHE A 39 -14.61 -4.13 7.60
CA PHE A 39 -15.10 -2.97 8.35
C PHE A 39 -16.61 -2.97 8.60
N THR A 40 -17.41 -3.57 7.71
CA THR A 40 -18.87 -3.70 7.88
C THR A 40 -19.28 -4.89 8.76
N ASN A 41 -18.40 -5.87 8.96
CA ASN A 41 -18.68 -7.05 9.78
C ASN A 41 -18.52 -6.75 11.29
N PRO A 42 -19.58 -6.85 12.12
CA PRO A 42 -19.52 -6.54 13.55
C PRO A 42 -18.55 -7.41 14.37
N GLU A 43 -18.21 -8.60 13.89
CA GLU A 43 -17.31 -9.52 14.59
C GLU A 43 -15.82 -9.17 14.36
N THR A 44 -15.50 -8.53 13.22
CA THR A 44 -14.12 -8.25 12.81
C THR A 44 -13.80 -6.76 12.76
N SER A 45 -14.81 -5.89 12.74
CA SER A 45 -14.63 -4.45 12.56
C SER A 45 -13.82 -3.82 13.70
N ILE A 46 -12.89 -2.96 13.31
CA ILE A 46 -12.07 -2.16 14.24
C ILE A 46 -12.73 -0.82 14.60
N LEU A 47 -13.86 -0.51 13.95
CA LEU A 47 -14.66 0.70 14.19
C LEU A 47 -15.20 0.74 15.63
N THR A 48 -15.54 1.94 16.10
CA THR A 48 -16.33 2.04 17.34
C THR A 48 -17.75 1.54 17.09
N THR A 49 -18.47 1.16 18.14
CA THR A 49 -19.88 0.75 18.02
C THR A 49 -20.73 1.84 17.38
N THR A 50 -20.45 3.11 17.71
CA THR A 50 -21.17 4.27 17.16
C THR A 50 -20.85 4.49 15.69
N ASP A 51 -19.58 4.39 15.28
CA ASP A 51 -19.22 4.55 13.87
C ASP A 51 -19.82 3.41 13.03
N LEU A 52 -19.79 2.17 13.54
CA LEU A 52 -20.32 1.00 12.85
C LEU A 52 -21.83 1.11 12.55
N GLU A 53 -22.61 1.77 13.41
CA GLU A 53 -24.06 1.96 13.21
C GLU A 53 -24.40 2.76 11.95
N THR A 54 -23.50 3.65 11.51
CA THR A 54 -23.70 4.54 10.35
C THR A 54 -22.74 4.27 9.20
N PHE A 55 -21.74 3.42 9.43
CA PHE A 55 -20.75 3.04 8.43
C PHE A 55 -21.40 2.28 7.27
N THR A 56 -21.06 2.70 6.05
CA THR A 56 -21.50 2.02 4.83
C THR A 56 -20.31 1.38 4.13
N GLU A 57 -19.27 2.18 3.86
CA GLU A 57 -18.05 1.75 3.20
C GLU A 57 -16.92 2.76 3.46
N LEU A 58 -15.68 2.32 3.24
CA LEU A 58 -14.51 3.17 3.16
C LEU A 58 -14.54 3.94 1.84
N GLU A 59 -14.14 5.21 1.89
CA GLU A 59 -13.87 5.98 0.68
C GLU A 59 -12.45 5.68 0.15
N PHE A 60 -12.35 5.40 -1.14
CA PHE A 60 -11.09 5.21 -1.84
C PHE A 60 -10.90 6.31 -2.90
N TYR A 61 -9.65 6.63 -3.21
CA TYR A 61 -9.33 7.33 -4.45
C TYR A 61 -9.63 6.43 -5.67
N PRO A 62 -9.95 7.01 -6.84
CA PRO A 62 -10.10 6.23 -8.07
C PRO A 62 -8.85 5.40 -8.37
N ILE A 63 -9.05 4.16 -8.82
CA ILE A 63 -7.94 3.26 -9.19
C ILE A 63 -7.15 3.89 -10.34
N ASP A 64 -5.84 4.03 -10.14
CA ASP A 64 -4.92 4.52 -11.15
C ASP A 64 -3.64 3.67 -11.14
N LEU A 65 -3.42 2.94 -12.24
CA LEU A 65 -2.30 2.03 -12.37
C LEU A 65 -0.94 2.75 -12.48
N LYS A 66 -0.90 4.08 -12.63
CA LYS A 66 0.37 4.82 -12.51
C LYS A 66 0.97 4.72 -11.11
N TYR A 67 0.11 4.49 -10.10
CA TYR A 67 0.49 4.29 -8.70
C TYR A 67 0.80 2.83 -8.37
N ARG A 68 0.82 1.95 -9.37
CA ARG A 68 1.34 0.59 -9.26
C ARG A 68 2.74 0.56 -9.87
N VAL A 69 3.75 0.74 -9.04
CA VAL A 69 5.15 0.90 -9.48
C VAL A 69 5.94 -0.38 -9.28
N GLU A 70 6.84 -0.64 -10.22
CA GLU A 70 7.91 -1.62 -10.04
C GLU A 70 9.09 -0.93 -9.35
N ALA A 71 9.57 -1.53 -8.27
CA ALA A 71 10.69 -1.04 -7.49
C ALA A 71 11.83 -2.06 -7.49
N THR A 72 13.06 -1.56 -7.55
CA THR A 72 14.25 -2.37 -7.25
C THR A 72 14.38 -2.50 -5.74
N PHE A 73 14.33 -3.73 -5.25
CA PHE A 73 14.51 -4.06 -3.84
C PHE A 73 16.00 -4.26 -3.53
N VAL A 74 16.49 -3.56 -2.50
CA VAL A 74 17.86 -3.69 -2.01
C VAL A 74 17.82 -4.13 -0.55
N ARG A 75 18.31 -5.34 -0.27
CA ARG A 75 18.43 -5.84 1.11
C ARG A 75 19.51 -5.06 1.86
N THR A 76 19.20 -4.65 3.09
CA THR A 76 20.14 -3.99 4.02
C THR A 76 20.54 -4.91 5.18
N PRO A 77 21.45 -5.88 4.97
CA PRO A 77 21.87 -6.76 6.05
C PRO A 77 22.65 -5.98 7.11
N ASN A 78 22.52 -6.40 8.38
CA ASN A 78 23.21 -5.83 9.55
C ASN A 78 22.70 -4.47 10.05
N GLU A 79 21.50 -4.06 9.64
CA GLU A 79 20.82 -2.92 10.27
C GLU A 79 20.58 -3.17 11.76
N LYS A 80 20.70 -2.12 12.56
CA LYS A 80 20.45 -2.21 14.01
C LYS A 80 18.95 -2.08 14.27
N PRO A 81 18.39 -2.92 15.17
CA PRO A 81 17.04 -2.72 15.65
C PRO A 81 16.85 -1.34 16.28
N PHE A 82 15.62 -0.83 16.19
CA PHE A 82 15.20 0.41 16.81
C PHE A 82 13.77 0.30 17.34
N LEU A 83 13.46 1.15 18.31
CA LEU A 83 12.12 1.29 18.86
C LEU A 83 11.30 2.22 17.98
N MET A 84 10.31 1.67 17.29
CA MET A 84 9.45 2.45 16.40
C MET A 84 8.46 3.27 17.22
N PRO A 85 8.46 4.62 17.11
CA PRO A 85 7.50 5.46 17.80
C PRO A 85 6.07 5.10 17.38
N THR A 86 5.14 5.19 18.33
CA THR A 86 3.71 4.99 18.06
C THR A 86 2.90 6.18 18.56
N THR A 87 1.59 6.16 18.29
CA THR A 87 0.63 7.13 18.82
C THR A 87 0.43 7.04 20.34
N THR A 88 1.03 6.05 21.01
CA THR A 88 0.99 5.87 22.47
C THR A 88 2.40 5.65 23.03
N GLU A 89 2.54 5.25 24.30
CA GLU A 89 3.82 4.89 24.92
C GLU A 89 4.40 3.54 24.42
N ARG A 90 3.63 2.75 23.66
CA ARG A 90 4.10 1.48 23.10
C ARG A 90 5.25 1.73 22.13
N LEU A 91 6.31 0.93 22.24
CA LEU A 91 7.51 1.01 21.43
C LEU A 91 7.89 -0.37 20.90
N PRO A 92 7.21 -0.88 19.85
CA PRO A 92 7.61 -2.14 19.23
C PRO A 92 8.99 -2.00 18.59
N GLU A 93 9.80 -3.05 18.70
CA GLU A 93 11.12 -3.09 18.10
C GLU A 93 11.04 -3.59 16.65
N TYR A 94 11.62 -2.83 15.74
CA TYR A 94 11.71 -3.13 14.32
C TYR A 94 13.16 -3.06 13.87
N VAL A 95 13.45 -3.70 12.75
CA VAL A 95 14.71 -3.54 12.01
C VAL A 95 14.40 -3.15 10.58
N LYS A 96 15.23 -2.28 10.00
CA LYS A 96 15.17 -2.00 8.57
C LYS A 96 15.62 -3.24 7.79
N TYR A 97 14.70 -3.79 7.01
CA TYR A 97 14.94 -4.99 6.21
C TYR A 97 15.47 -4.65 4.82
N GLY A 98 14.99 -3.58 4.20
CA GLY A 98 15.52 -3.19 2.89
C GLY A 98 15.01 -1.84 2.45
N GLU A 99 15.34 -1.53 1.20
CA GLU A 99 14.90 -0.33 0.51
C GLU A 99 14.23 -0.72 -0.80
N ALA A 100 13.12 -0.05 -1.13
CA ALA A 100 12.48 -0.10 -2.44
C ALA A 100 12.78 1.19 -3.19
N HIS A 101 13.55 1.08 -4.26
CA HIS A 101 13.90 2.20 -5.13
C HIS A 101 13.02 2.20 -6.38
N PHE A 102 12.32 3.29 -6.65
CA PHE A 102 11.43 3.40 -7.80
C PHE A 102 11.40 4.81 -8.36
N THR A 103 10.80 4.95 -9.54
CA THR A 103 10.53 6.25 -10.16
C THR A 103 9.02 6.44 -10.30
N MET A 104 8.54 7.61 -9.91
CA MET A 104 7.14 8.01 -10.11
C MET A 104 7.12 9.47 -10.54
N ASP A 105 6.36 9.78 -11.59
CA ASP A 105 6.28 11.12 -12.20
C ASP A 105 7.67 11.72 -12.54
N GLY A 106 8.60 10.87 -12.98
CA GLY A 106 9.98 11.27 -13.33
C GLY A 106 10.88 11.62 -12.13
N LYS A 107 10.40 11.46 -10.90
CA LYS A 107 11.18 11.63 -9.67
C LYS A 107 11.56 10.27 -9.10
N GLN A 108 12.79 10.18 -8.58
CA GLN A 108 13.28 8.99 -7.90
C GLN A 108 12.88 9.03 -6.42
N PHE A 109 12.44 7.90 -5.90
CA PHE A 109 12.08 7.71 -4.50
C PHE A 109 12.76 6.46 -3.94
N SER A 110 13.01 6.46 -2.63
CA SER A 110 13.39 5.28 -1.86
C SER A 110 12.45 5.18 -0.67
N LEU A 111 11.98 3.97 -0.38
CA LEU A 111 11.18 3.66 0.81
C LEU A 111 11.87 2.56 1.60
N GLU A 112 12.00 2.76 2.90
CA GLU A 112 12.51 1.75 3.82
C GLU A 112 11.39 0.78 4.23
N LEU A 113 11.72 -0.51 4.20
CA LEU A 113 10.84 -1.60 4.63
C LEU A 113 11.31 -2.13 5.97
N TYR A 114 10.37 -2.39 6.87
CA TYR A 114 10.69 -2.78 8.23
C TYR A 114 10.15 -4.17 8.56
N GLN A 115 10.89 -4.92 9.38
CA GLN A 115 10.44 -6.20 9.92
C GLN A 115 10.42 -6.11 11.44
N ASN A 116 9.38 -6.67 12.07
CA ASN A 116 9.35 -6.80 13.52
C ASN A 116 10.46 -7.76 13.97
N THR A 117 11.21 -7.44 15.03
CA THR A 117 12.28 -8.33 15.52
C THR A 117 11.76 -9.57 16.23
N THR A 118 10.47 -9.58 16.57
CA THR A 118 9.73 -10.76 17.03
C THR A 118 8.96 -11.34 15.83
N PRO A 119 9.40 -12.48 15.26
CA PRO A 119 8.74 -13.09 14.11
C PRO A 119 7.30 -13.46 14.43
N SER A 120 6.42 -13.37 13.43
CA SER A 120 5.08 -13.95 13.53
C SER A 120 5.16 -15.48 13.56
N GLU A 121 4.36 -16.12 14.39
CA GLU A 121 4.16 -17.58 14.35
C GLU A 121 3.15 -17.98 13.25
N ASP A 122 2.42 -17.00 12.72
CA ASP A 122 1.49 -17.20 11.63
C ASP A 122 2.26 -17.32 10.30
N PRO A 123 2.14 -18.46 9.58
CA PRO A 123 2.82 -18.66 8.31
C PRO A 123 2.53 -17.58 7.26
N GLU A 124 1.37 -16.92 7.32
CA GLU A 124 1.00 -15.85 6.39
C GLU A 124 1.90 -14.62 6.53
N TYR A 125 2.45 -14.38 7.73
CA TYR A 125 3.22 -13.17 8.05
C TYR A 125 4.71 -13.41 8.21
N ILE A 126 5.20 -14.61 7.87
CA ILE A 126 6.63 -14.95 8.02
C ILE A 126 7.53 -14.06 7.16
N ASP A 127 7.06 -13.74 5.95
CA ASP A 127 7.76 -12.91 4.97
C ASP A 127 7.23 -11.48 4.95
N TYR A 128 6.40 -11.09 5.92
CA TYR A 128 5.80 -9.77 5.95
C TYR A 128 6.84 -8.67 6.18
N LEU A 129 6.73 -7.62 5.37
CA LEU A 129 7.47 -6.38 5.47
C LEU A 129 6.49 -5.21 5.65
N PHE A 130 6.67 -4.49 6.73
CA PHE A 130 5.89 -3.32 7.07
C PHE A 130 6.41 -2.09 6.32
N LEU A 131 5.55 -1.48 5.50
CA LEU A 131 5.85 -0.23 4.79
C LEU A 131 4.89 0.89 5.22
N PRO A 132 5.24 1.68 6.26
CA PRO A 132 4.52 2.88 6.62
C PRO A 132 5.01 4.07 5.80
N ILE A 133 4.09 4.90 5.30
CA ILE A 133 4.43 6.09 4.50
C ILE A 133 3.65 7.33 4.95
N THR A 134 4.22 8.49 4.66
CA THR A 134 3.48 9.74 4.50
C THR A 134 3.68 10.28 3.10
N ASP A 135 2.73 11.07 2.62
CA ASP A 135 2.80 11.74 1.33
C ASP A 135 2.05 13.07 1.37
N LEU A 136 2.05 13.85 0.29
CA LEU A 136 1.42 15.16 0.27
C LEU A 136 -0.12 15.14 0.36
N THR A 137 -0.76 13.96 0.32
CA THR A 137 -2.20 13.80 0.64
C THR A 137 -2.44 13.59 2.14
N SER A 138 -1.41 13.31 2.94
CA SER A 138 -1.56 13.09 4.39
C SER A 138 -2.05 14.37 5.07
N GLY A 139 -3.27 14.37 5.59
CA GLY A 139 -3.94 15.55 6.16
C GLY A 139 -4.57 16.48 5.11
N ASP A 140 -4.49 16.11 3.84
CA ASP A 140 -5.05 16.81 2.68
C ASP A 140 -5.67 15.81 1.68
N GLY A 141 -6.56 14.96 2.21
CA GLY A 141 -7.33 13.96 1.47
C GLY A 141 -7.12 12.50 1.92
N SER A 142 -6.04 12.20 2.63
CA SER A 142 -5.81 10.92 3.34
C SER A 142 -5.51 11.16 4.82
N TYR A 143 -5.52 10.09 5.62
CA TYR A 143 -5.31 10.20 7.06
C TYR A 143 -3.98 10.88 7.40
N GLY A 144 -4.05 11.93 8.23
CA GLY A 144 -2.89 12.77 8.54
C GLY A 144 -1.73 12.08 9.25
N GLY A 145 -1.98 10.95 9.91
CA GLY A 145 -0.93 10.14 10.54
C GLY A 145 -0.13 9.27 9.56
N GLY A 146 -0.48 9.29 8.28
CA GLY A 146 0.10 8.43 7.24
C GLY A 146 -0.66 7.12 7.04
N ARG A 147 -0.24 6.36 6.04
CA ARG A 147 -0.89 5.14 5.56
C ARG A 147 0.11 4.02 5.45
N PHE A 148 -0.37 2.79 5.44
CA PHE A 148 0.46 1.59 5.39
C PHE A 148 0.22 0.84 4.08
N LEU A 149 1.26 0.17 3.59
CA LEU A 149 1.19 -0.80 2.51
C LEU A 149 1.74 -2.12 3.02
N ASP A 150 0.96 -3.18 2.86
CA ASP A 150 1.43 -4.52 3.16
C ASP A 150 2.32 -5.01 2.01
N THR A 151 3.52 -5.46 2.35
CA THR A 151 4.49 -5.97 1.40
C THR A 151 5.14 -7.24 1.94
N TYR A 152 5.76 -8.01 1.07
CA TYR A 152 6.39 -9.27 1.42
C TYR A 152 7.81 -9.34 0.85
N ILE A 153 8.66 -10.16 1.45
CA ILE A 153 10.01 -10.42 0.95
C ILE A 153 9.89 -10.94 -0.50
N PRO A 154 10.46 -10.24 -1.49
CA PRO A 154 10.42 -10.69 -2.87
C PRO A 154 11.33 -11.90 -3.09
N GLU A 155 10.99 -12.77 -4.05
CA GLU A 155 11.85 -13.89 -4.47
C GLU A 155 13.16 -13.43 -5.16
N GLY A 156 13.30 -12.14 -5.44
CA GLY A 156 14.48 -11.52 -6.05
C GLY A 156 14.53 -10.01 -5.80
N ASP A 157 15.13 -9.28 -6.73
CA ASP A 157 15.52 -7.88 -6.54
C ASP A 157 14.43 -6.90 -6.99
N THR A 158 13.23 -7.40 -7.26
CA THR A 158 12.12 -6.62 -7.81
C THR A 158 10.90 -6.82 -6.95
N MET A 159 10.24 -5.73 -6.58
CA MET A 159 8.98 -5.75 -5.86
C MET A 159 7.98 -4.80 -6.49
N ILE A 160 6.71 -5.14 -6.39
CA ILE A 160 5.63 -4.26 -6.79
C ILE A 160 5.15 -3.50 -5.56
N LEU A 161 5.07 -2.17 -5.68
CA LEU A 161 4.36 -1.32 -4.74
C LEU A 161 3.07 -0.86 -5.40
N ASP A 162 1.94 -1.36 -4.92
CA ASP A 162 0.62 -0.95 -5.41
C ASP A 162 -0.03 0.02 -4.41
N PHE A 163 0.20 1.32 -4.61
CA PHE A 163 -0.34 2.33 -3.70
C PHE A 163 -1.88 2.44 -3.76
N ASN A 164 -2.55 1.80 -4.73
CA ASN A 164 -4.01 1.65 -4.70
C ASN A 164 -4.50 0.79 -3.52
N LYS A 165 -3.58 0.06 -2.87
CA LYS A 165 -3.81 -0.76 -1.68
C LYS A 165 -3.31 -0.11 -0.39
N LEU A 166 -3.00 1.19 -0.40
CA LEU A 166 -2.71 1.91 0.83
C LEU A 166 -3.94 1.95 1.74
N TYR A 167 -3.77 1.56 3.00
CA TYR A 167 -4.83 1.59 4.01
C TYR A 167 -4.45 2.50 5.18
N ASN A 168 -5.47 3.01 5.88
CA ASN A 168 -5.23 3.80 7.07
C ASN A 168 -4.94 2.89 8.27
N PRO A 169 -4.05 3.30 9.18
CA PRO A 169 -3.81 2.56 10.41
C PRO A 169 -5.06 2.54 11.30
N TYR A 170 -5.25 1.49 12.11
CA TYR A 170 -6.47 1.32 12.93
C TYR A 170 -6.82 2.51 13.84
N CYS A 171 -5.84 3.27 14.31
CA CYS A 171 -6.03 4.49 15.11
C CYS A 171 -6.61 5.69 14.34
N ALA A 172 -6.64 5.63 13.01
CA ALA A 172 -7.43 6.55 12.20
C ALA A 172 -8.91 6.42 12.56
N TYR A 173 -9.38 5.19 12.75
CA TYR A 173 -10.77 4.86 13.02
C TYR A 173 -11.09 4.77 14.52
N ASN A 174 -10.16 4.29 15.34
CA ASN A 174 -10.42 4.03 16.74
C ASN A 174 -9.18 4.32 17.61
N LYS A 175 -9.27 5.37 18.44
CA LYS A 175 -8.15 5.88 19.25
C LYS A 175 -7.63 4.91 20.31
N ARG A 176 -8.30 3.78 20.54
CA ARG A 176 -7.78 2.71 21.42
C ARG A 176 -6.51 2.04 20.86
N TYR A 177 -6.32 2.07 19.54
CA TYR A 177 -5.19 1.42 18.90
C TYR A 177 -3.93 2.27 18.95
N SER A 178 -2.80 1.59 19.17
CA SER A 178 -1.47 2.18 19.13
C SER A 178 -0.80 1.86 17.80
N CYS A 179 -0.68 2.86 16.93
CA CYS A 179 -0.15 2.67 15.58
C CYS A 179 1.27 3.21 15.46
N PRO A 180 2.13 2.52 14.69
CA PRO A 180 3.42 3.08 14.27
C PRO A 180 3.27 4.43 13.58
N ILE A 181 4.19 5.34 13.88
CA ILE A 181 4.33 6.61 13.17
C ILE A 181 5.32 6.38 12.02
N PRO A 182 4.94 6.65 10.75
CA PRO A 182 5.85 6.53 9.61
C PRO A 182 7.16 7.30 9.84
N PRO A 183 8.32 6.65 9.62
CA PRO A 183 9.61 7.33 9.71
C PRO A 183 9.77 8.39 8.62
N LYS A 184 10.58 9.42 8.89
CA LYS A 184 10.82 10.54 7.96
C LYS A 184 11.40 10.10 6.62
N GLN A 185 12.11 8.98 6.60
CA GLN A 185 12.67 8.37 5.40
C GLN A 185 11.59 7.92 4.42
N ASN A 186 10.39 7.63 4.92
CA ASN A 186 9.23 7.22 4.13
C ASN A 186 8.24 8.37 3.88
N ASP A 187 8.72 9.62 3.95
CA ASP A 187 7.94 10.82 3.63
C ASP A 187 8.11 11.23 2.16
N LEU A 188 7.14 10.86 1.34
CA LEU A 188 7.16 11.05 -0.11
C LEU A 188 6.69 12.46 -0.47
N GLN A 189 7.59 13.26 -1.07
CA GLN A 189 7.32 14.63 -1.52
C GLN A 189 6.54 14.70 -2.85
N VAL A 190 5.43 13.97 -2.90
CA VAL A 190 4.50 13.84 -4.03
C VAL A 190 3.11 13.50 -3.49
N ARG A 191 2.05 13.80 -4.25
CA ARG A 191 0.68 13.39 -3.89
C ARG A 191 0.41 11.97 -4.39
N ILE A 192 -0.04 11.10 -3.49
CA ILE A 192 -0.48 9.75 -3.83
C ILE A 192 -1.99 9.67 -3.68
N GLU A 193 -2.68 10.02 -4.77
CA GLU A 193 -4.14 9.99 -4.88
C GLU A 193 -4.61 8.58 -5.27
N ALA A 194 -4.22 7.59 -4.45
CA ALA A 194 -4.56 6.18 -4.57
C ALA A 194 -4.78 5.58 -3.17
N GLY A 195 -5.55 4.51 -3.07
CA GLY A 195 -5.85 3.84 -1.80
C GLY A 195 -6.93 4.54 -0.96
N VAL A 196 -7.01 4.18 0.31
CA VAL A 196 -8.02 4.68 1.25
C VAL A 196 -7.82 6.18 1.52
N LYS A 197 -8.93 6.93 1.53
CA LYS A 197 -9.00 8.36 1.90
C LYS A 197 -9.11 8.55 3.41
N ASP A 198 -9.13 9.79 3.88
CA ASP A 198 -9.30 10.07 5.30
C ASP A 198 -10.65 9.54 5.83
N PHE A 199 -10.62 8.91 7.01
CA PHE A 199 -11.83 8.49 7.73
C PHE A 199 -12.22 9.62 8.68
N GLY A 200 -12.78 10.69 8.12
CA GLY A 200 -13.30 11.83 8.87
C GLY A 200 -14.70 11.54 9.41
N HIS A 201 -14.98 11.93 10.66
CA HIS A 201 -16.28 11.73 11.30
C HIS A 201 -17.43 12.27 10.42
N HIS A 202 -18.29 11.37 9.94
CA HIS A 202 -19.61 11.69 9.43
C HIS A 202 -20.59 11.91 10.60
#